data_AF-A0A812UKH5-F1
#
_entry.id   AF-A0A812UKH5-F1
#
_cell.length_a   1.000
_cell.length_b   1.000
_cell.length_c   1.000
_cell.angle_alpha   90.00
_cell.angle_beta   90.00
_cell.angle_gamma   90.00
#
_symmetry.space_group_name_H-M   'P 1'
#
loop_
_entity.id
_entity.type
_entity.pdbx_description
1 polymer ?
#
loop_
_entity_poly.entity_id
_entity_poly.type
_entity_poly.pdbx_seq_one_letter_code
_entity_poly.pdbx_strand_id
1 'polypeptide(L)'
;MARQSGYDRHITIFSPEGRLHQVEYAFQAVKKNQNMTSVALRGDDSVVAVTQKKVPDKLMDKEFGTHLYNITPNLGCLMTGMSPDARALVYRAREIASKFKDKNGYEIPARP
;
A
#
# COMPACT_ATOMS: atom_id res chain seq x y z
N MET A 1 19.93 -0.34 31.41
CA MET A 1 19.76 -0.39 29.95
C MET A 1 19.32 0.99 29.49
N ALA A 2 20.23 1.79 28.93
CA ALA A 2 19.92 3.15 28.50
C ALA A 2 18.85 3.12 27.40
N ARG A 3 17.77 3.89 27.58
CA ARG A 3 16.79 4.10 26.52
C ARG A 3 17.53 4.64 25.29
N GLN A 4 17.36 3.99 24.16
CA GLN A 4 17.82 4.39 22.82
C GLN A 4 17.05 5.65 22.35
N SER A 5 17.03 6.71 23.17
CA SER A 5 15.96 7.72 23.28
C SER A 5 16.06 8.91 22.31
N GLY A 6 16.81 8.79 21.22
CA GLY A 6 17.04 9.91 20.30
C GLY A 6 17.00 9.56 18.81
N TYR A 7 17.29 8.31 18.47
CA TYR A 7 17.40 7.87 17.09
C TYR A 7 16.06 7.62 16.41
N ASP A 8 14.98 7.48 17.20
CA ASP A 8 13.64 7.29 16.69
C ASP A 8 12.82 8.58 16.57
N ARG A 9 13.35 9.74 17.00
CA ARG A 9 12.61 11.02 16.92
C ARG A 9 12.53 11.63 15.53
N HIS A 10 13.49 11.32 14.67
CA HIS A 10 13.58 11.88 13.32
C HIS A 10 13.44 10.77 12.27
N ILE A 11 12.81 11.10 11.14
CA ILE A 11 12.46 10.15 10.08
C ILE A 11 13.67 9.59 9.30
N THR A 12 14.81 10.28 9.30
CA THR A 12 15.98 9.95 8.47
C THR A 12 17.23 9.62 9.29
N ILE A 13 17.12 9.47 10.61
CA ILE A 13 18.26 9.14 11.46
C ILE A 13 18.40 7.62 11.56
N PHE A 14 19.56 7.11 11.15
CA PHE A 14 19.95 5.73 11.39
C PHE A 14 20.35 5.52 12.85
N SER A 15 19.92 4.41 13.43
CA SER A 15 20.40 3.94 14.73
C SER A 15 21.88 3.52 14.62
N PRO A 16 22.60 3.38 15.74
CA PRO A 16 23.97 2.84 15.75
C PRO A 16 24.10 1.46 15.07
N GLU A 17 23.01 0.70 15.01
CA GLU A 17 22.90 -0.61 14.36
C GLU A 17 22.50 -0.51 12.86
N GLY A 18 22.43 0.70 12.31
CA GLY A 18 22.09 0.95 10.91
C GLY A 18 20.60 0.83 10.57
N ARG A 19 19.71 0.94 11.57
CA ARG A 19 18.26 0.76 11.39
C ARG A 19 17.52 2.08 11.34
N LEU A 20 16.45 2.14 10.55
CA LEU A 20 15.50 3.26 10.53
C LEU A 20 14.26 2.89 11.35
N HIS A 21 14.26 3.26 12.63
CA HIS A 21 13.18 2.86 13.56
C HIS A 21 11.79 3.31 13.09
N GLN A 22 11.67 4.49 12.45
CA GLN A 22 10.40 4.98 11.92
C GLN A 22 9.80 4.10 10.82
N VAL A 23 10.65 3.52 9.96
CA VAL A 23 10.20 2.58 8.92
C VAL A 23 9.67 1.28 9.56
N GLU A 24 10.35 0.83 10.60
CA GLU A 24 9.97 -0.40 11.31
C GLU A 24 8.68 -0.23 12.11
N TYR A 25 8.48 0.94 12.72
CA TYR A 25 7.21 1.28 13.35
C TYR A 25 6.08 1.31 12.34
N ALA A 26 6.30 1.86 11.14
CA ALA A 26 5.30 1.81 10.07
C ALA A 26 4.95 0.36 9.69
N PHE A 27 5.93 -0.52 9.51
CA PHE A 27 5.67 -1.94 9.26
C PHE A 27 4.91 -2.62 10.40
N GLN A 28 5.24 -2.31 11.66
CA GLN A 28 4.51 -2.83 12.81
C GLN A 28 3.08 -2.30 12.86
N ALA A 29 2.85 -1.04 12.48
CA ALA A 29 1.52 -0.45 12.43
C ALA A 29 0.63 -1.18 11.40
N VAL A 30 1.17 -1.52 10.23
CA VAL A 30 0.43 -2.33 9.25
C VAL A 30 0.11 -3.72 9.81
N LYS A 31 1.06 -4.37 10.48
CA LYS A 31 0.86 -5.73 11.05
C LYS A 31 -0.12 -5.76 12.22
N LYS A 32 -0.06 -4.78 13.14
CA LYS A 32 -0.83 -4.80 14.40
C LYS A 32 -2.21 -4.15 14.26
N ASN A 33 -2.33 -3.10 13.45
CA ASN A 33 -3.56 -2.29 13.43
C ASN A 33 -4.54 -2.74 12.34
N GLN A 34 -4.18 -3.75 11.54
CA GLN A 34 -5.02 -4.19 10.44
C GLN A 34 -5.56 -5.59 10.66
N ASN A 35 -6.83 -5.63 11.01
CA ASN A 35 -7.66 -6.83 10.99
C ASN A 35 -8.01 -7.27 9.56
N MET A 36 -7.25 -6.85 8.55
CA MET A 36 -7.50 -7.13 7.15
C MET A 36 -6.35 -7.96 6.59
N THR A 37 -6.69 -9.13 6.07
CA THR A 37 -5.74 -10.01 5.37
C THR A 37 -5.94 -9.89 3.88
N SER A 38 -4.85 -9.77 3.16
CA SER A 38 -4.83 -9.70 1.70
C SER A 38 -3.88 -10.73 1.15
N VAL A 39 -4.27 -11.40 0.07
CA VAL A 39 -3.51 -12.44 -0.60
C VAL A 39 -3.56 -12.18 -2.10
N ALA A 40 -2.43 -12.38 -2.78
CA ALA A 40 -2.37 -12.36 -4.23
C ALA A 40 -1.63 -13.59 -4.75
N LEU A 41 -2.07 -14.10 -5.89
CA LEU A 41 -1.50 -15.23 -6.60
C LEU A 41 -1.19 -14.79 -8.03
N ARG A 42 0.04 -15.06 -8.48
CA ARG A 42 0.48 -14.86 -9.86
C ARG A 42 0.56 -16.22 -10.52
N GLY A 43 -0.25 -16.44 -11.55
CA GLY A 43 -0.07 -17.51 -12.52
C GLY A 43 0.80 -17.03 -13.69
N ASP A 44 0.91 -17.86 -14.72
CA ASP A 44 1.72 -17.55 -15.90
C ASP A 44 1.14 -16.37 -16.69
N ASP A 45 -0.17 -16.37 -16.90
CA ASP A 45 -0.89 -15.38 -17.72
C ASP A 45 -1.83 -14.47 -16.93
N SER A 46 -1.95 -14.67 -15.62
CA SER A 46 -2.94 -13.95 -14.81
C SER A 46 -2.47 -13.68 -13.39
N VAL A 47 -3.07 -12.66 -12.76
CA VAL A 47 -2.87 -12.35 -11.35
C VAL A 47 -4.24 -12.19 -10.71
N VAL A 48 -4.41 -12.84 -9.56
CA VAL A 48 -5.62 -12.71 -8.74
C VAL A 48 -5.24 -12.12 -7.40
N ALA A 49 -5.97 -11.11 -6.96
CA ALA A 49 -5.76 -10.46 -5.67
C ALA A 49 -7.08 -10.40 -4.89
N VAL A 50 -7.05 -10.81 -3.63
CA VAL A 50 -8.22 -10.87 -2.75
C VAL A 50 -7.87 -10.23 -1.42
N THR A 51 -8.81 -9.46 -0.87
CA THR A 51 -8.66 -8.82 0.43
C THR A 51 -9.92 -8.96 1.25
N GLN A 52 -9.75 -9.04 2.57
CA GLN A 52 -10.86 -9.15 3.50
C GLN A 52 -11.52 -7.79 3.72
N LYS A 53 -12.79 -7.65 3.32
CA LYS A 53 -13.58 -6.45 3.66
C LYS A 53 -14.30 -6.64 4.99
N LYS A 54 -13.84 -5.96 6.04
CA LYS A 54 -14.56 -5.88 7.33
C LYS A 54 -15.37 -4.61 7.39
N VAL A 55 -16.69 -4.74 7.32
CA VAL A 55 -17.62 -3.62 7.54
C VAL A 55 -17.96 -3.60 9.03
N PRO A 56 -17.60 -2.52 9.77
CA PRO A 56 -17.71 -2.50 11.22
C PRO A 56 -19.16 -2.42 11.71
N ASP A 57 -20.07 -1.85 10.92
CA ASP A 57 -21.48 -1.69 11.27
C ASP A 57 -22.39 -2.21 10.14
N LYS A 58 -23.54 -2.79 10.51
CA LYS A 58 -24.57 -3.23 9.57
C LYS A 58 -25.26 -2.06 8.85
N LEU A 59 -25.21 -0.86 9.43
CA LEU A 59 -25.76 0.36 8.84
C LEU A 59 -24.83 0.99 7.80
N MET A 60 -23.57 0.56 7.74
CA MET A 60 -22.63 1.04 6.74
C MET A 60 -22.87 0.34 5.41
N ASP A 61 -22.89 1.15 4.35
CA ASP A 61 -22.93 0.64 3.00
C ASP A 61 -21.71 -0.23 2.73
N LYS A 62 -21.98 -1.49 2.39
CA LYS A 62 -20.97 -2.49 2.06
C LYS A 62 -20.26 -2.18 0.76
N GLU A 63 -20.65 -1.17 -0.02
CA GLU A 63 -19.95 -0.78 -1.25
C GLU A 63 -18.94 0.34 -1.03
N PHE A 64 -19.14 1.21 -0.04
CA PHE A 64 -18.41 2.47 0.13
C PHE A 64 -16.88 2.36 0.32
N GLY A 65 -16.37 1.26 0.89
CA GLY A 65 -14.94 1.08 1.14
C GLY A 65 -14.26 0.06 0.22
N THR A 66 -13.18 0.42 -0.48
CA THR A 66 -12.37 -0.56 -1.21
C THR A 66 -10.89 -0.47 -0.87
N HIS A 67 -10.22 -1.61 -0.94
CA HIS A 67 -8.77 -1.75 -0.88
C HIS A 67 -8.18 -2.23 -2.22
N LEU A 68 -9.04 -2.45 -3.20
CA LEU A 68 -8.72 -2.77 -4.59
C LEU A 68 -8.97 -1.53 -5.44
N TYR A 69 -7.94 -1.12 -6.18
CA TYR A 69 -7.96 0.08 -6.99
C TYR A 69 -7.51 -0.22 -8.40
N ASN A 70 -8.27 0.25 -9.38
CA ASN A 70 -7.85 0.19 -10.78
C ASN A 70 -6.87 1.35 -11.09
N ILE A 71 -5.70 1.07 -11.65
CA ILE A 71 -4.68 2.08 -12.00
C ILE A 71 -4.74 2.37 -13.50
N THR A 72 -4.65 1.34 -14.32
CA THR A 72 -4.85 1.39 -15.78
C THR A 72 -5.74 0.21 -16.20
N PRO A 73 -6.27 0.15 -17.43
CA PRO A 73 -7.09 -0.98 -17.88
C PRO A 73 -6.46 -2.36 -17.63
N ASN A 74 -5.12 -2.45 -17.60
CA ASN A 74 -4.37 -3.70 -17.42
C ASN A 74 -3.67 -3.81 -16.06
N LEU A 75 -3.75 -2.81 -15.18
CA LEU A 75 -3.07 -2.79 -13.89
C LEU A 75 -4.01 -2.46 -12.73
N GLY A 76 -4.12 -3.41 -11.82
CA GLY A 76 -4.78 -3.23 -10.53
C GLY A 76 -3.77 -3.04 -9.40
N CYS A 77 -4.24 -2.46 -8.30
CA CYS A 77 -3.47 -2.27 -7.08
C CYS A 77 -4.30 -2.69 -5.87
N LEU A 78 -3.74 -3.60 -5.07
CA LEU A 78 -4.27 -3.96 -3.76
C LEU A 78 -3.43 -3.26 -2.70
N MET A 79 -4.08 -2.54 -1.77
CA MET A 79 -3.40 -1.83 -0.69
C MET A 79 -3.79 -2.38 0.68
N THR A 80 -2.80 -2.83 1.45
CA THR A 80 -2.94 -3.22 2.86
C THR A 80 -2.21 -2.20 3.70
N GLY A 81 -2.98 -1.34 4.37
CA GLY A 81 -2.47 -0.26 5.18
C GLY A 81 -3.57 0.75 5.46
N MET A 82 -3.20 1.89 6.03
CA MET A 82 -4.15 2.96 6.31
C MET A 82 -4.81 3.43 5.01
N SER A 83 -6.14 3.45 4.96
CA SER A 83 -6.88 3.79 3.73
C SER A 83 -6.60 5.21 3.18
N PRO A 84 -6.34 6.25 3.99
CA PRO A 84 -5.92 7.55 3.48
C PRO A 84 -4.58 7.50 2.73
N ASP A 85 -3.58 6.84 3.31
CA ASP A 85 -2.25 6.69 2.71
C ASP A 85 -2.33 5.88 1.41
N ALA A 86 -3.12 4.80 1.42
CA ALA A 86 -3.39 3.99 0.24
C ALA A 86 -3.97 4.84 -0.91
N ARG A 87 -4.96 5.69 -0.62
CA ARG A 87 -5.57 6.57 -1.64
C ARG A 87 -4.58 7.58 -2.21
N ALA A 88 -3.72 8.16 -1.37
CA ALA A 88 -2.68 9.08 -1.83
C ALA A 88 -1.69 8.39 -2.78
N LEU A 89 -1.24 7.17 -2.43
CA LEU A 89 -0.35 6.37 -3.28
C LEU A 89 -1.02 5.95 -4.60
N VAL A 90 -2.28 5.54 -4.56
CA VAL A 90 -3.06 5.19 -5.77
C VAL A 90 -3.22 6.38 -6.70
N TYR A 91 -3.52 7.57 -6.15
CA TYR A 91 -3.63 8.78 -6.95
C TYR A 91 -2.30 9.09 -7.65
N ARG A 92 -1.19 9.02 -6.92
CA ARG A 92 0.15 9.21 -7.48
C ARG A 92 0.50 8.18 -8.54
N ALA A 93 0.14 6.91 -8.33
CA ALA A 93 0.37 5.84 -9.30
C ALA A 93 -0.39 6.08 -10.60
N ARG A 94 -1.65 6.51 -10.53
CA ARG A 94 -2.46 6.91 -11.69
C ARG A 94 -1.86 8.10 -12.44
N GLU A 95 -1.37 9.11 -11.73
CA GLU A 95 -0.69 10.26 -12.33
C GLU A 95 0.56 9.82 -13.11
N ILE A 96 1.38 8.96 -12.53
CA ILE A 96 2.59 8.43 -13.19
C ILE A 96 2.21 7.60 -14.42
N ALA A 97 1.20 6.74 -14.30
CA ALA A 97 0.73 5.91 -15.40
C ALA A 97 0.19 6.74 -16.56
N SER A 98 -0.61 7.79 -16.29
CA SER A 98 -1.11 8.72 -17.30
C SER A 98 0.04 9.41 -18.02
N LYS A 99 0.99 9.99 -17.28
CA LYS A 99 2.16 10.66 -17.87
C LYS A 99 3.00 9.72 -18.74
N PHE A 100 3.14 8.46 -18.32
CA PHE A 100 3.84 7.45 -19.10
C PHE A 100 3.11 7.17 -20.43
N LYS A 101 1.79 7.00 -20.38
CA LYS A 101 0.97 6.76 -21.55
C LYS A 101 1.04 7.93 -22.53
N ASP A 102 0.92 9.15 -22.02
CA ASP A 102 0.99 10.36 -22.84
C ASP A 102 2.35 10.50 -23.53
N LYS A 103 3.43 10.11 -22.84
CA LYS A 103 4.79 10.20 -23.38
C LYS A 103 5.12 9.10 -24.40
N ASN A 104 4.64 7.87 -24.18
CA ASN A 104 5.09 6.70 -24.94
C ASN A 104 4.04 6.13 -25.89
N GLY A 105 2.77 6.54 -25.76
CA GLY A 105 1.65 6.07 -26.60
C GLY A 105 1.08 4.70 -26.21
N TYR A 106 1.56 4.06 -25.15
CA TYR A 106 1.06 2.77 -24.66
C TYR A 106 0.98 2.73 -23.12
N GLU A 107 0.19 1.79 -22.59
CA GLU A 107 0.00 1.63 -21.14
C GLU A 107 1.29 1.21 -20.43
N ILE A 108 1.51 1.73 -19.22
CA ILE A 108 2.70 1.37 -18.43
C ILE A 108 2.70 -0.15 -18.13
N PRO A 109 3.81 -0.87 -18.36
CA PRO A 109 3.88 -2.30 -18.08
C PRO A 109 4.08 -2.58 -16.58
N ALA A 110 3.52 -3.68 -16.08
CA ALA A 110 3.95 -4.25 -14.81
C ALA A 110 5.39 -4.77 -14.97
N ARG A 111 6.32 -4.25 -14.16
CA ARG A 111 7.69 -4.78 -14.15
C ARG A 111 7.67 -6.18 -13.51
N PRO A 112 8.37 -7.18 -14.07
CA PRO A 112 8.33 -8.56 -13.58
C PRO A 112 8.95 -8.73 -12.19
#